data_AF-A0A7W8B521-F1
#
_entry.id   AF-A0A7W8B521-F1
#
_cell.length_a   1.000
_cell.length_b   1.000
_cell.length_c   1.000
_cell.angle_alpha   90.00
_cell.angle_beta   90.00
_cell.angle_gamma   90.00
#
_symmetry.space_group_name_H-M   'P 1'
#
loop_
_entity.id
_entity.type
_entity.pdbx_description
1 polymer ?
#
loop_
_entity_poly.entity_id
_entity_poly.type
_entity_poly.pdbx_seq_one_letter_code
_entity_poly.pdbx_strand_id
1 'polypeptide(L)' 'MEGALAAGVRVIAVATGRTSAQDLHAAGADMVLTDLSTTKALVDLVTAR' A
#
# COMPACT_ATOMS: atom_id res chain seq x y z
N MET A 1 3.76 8.32 3.43
CA MET A 1 4.48 7.77 2.24
C MET A 1 5.90 8.27 2.14
N GLU A 2 6.18 9.54 2.43
CA GLU A 2 7.53 10.14 2.30
C GLU A 2 8.67 9.32 2.90
N GLY A 3 8.52 8.79 4.12
CA GLY A 3 9.56 7.96 4.75
C GLY A 3 9.85 6.65 4.00
N ALA A 4 8.85 6.03 3.37
CA ALA A 4 9.03 4.80 2.61
C ALA A 4 9.65 5.08 1.23
N LEU A 5 9.24 6.17 0.58
CA LEU A 5 9.85 6.63 -0.68
C LEU A 5 11.32 6.99 -0.49
N ALA A 6 11.64 7.72 0.58
CA ALA A 6 13.03 8.07 0.92
C ALA A 6 13.91 6.83 1.20
N ALA A 7 13.31 5.75 1.68
CA ALA A 7 14.01 4.50 1.95
C ALA A 7 14.14 3.58 0.70
N GLY A 8 13.51 3.93 -0.43
CA GLY A 8 13.56 3.14 -1.66
C GLY A 8 12.94 1.74 -1.51
N VAL A 9 11.99 1.59 -0.59
CA VAL A 9 11.32 0.30 -0.33
C VAL A 9 10.02 0.20 -1.10
N ARG A 10 9.58 -1.04 -1.35
CA ARG A 10 8.24 -1.31 -1.90
C ARG A 10 7.16 -0.91 -0.89
N VAL A 11 6.16 -0.16 -1.35
CA VAL A 11 5.07 0.41 -0.55
C VAL A 11 3.75 -0.25 -0.89
N ILE A 12 3.16 -0.95 0.09
CA ILE A 12 1.77 -1.40 0.06
C ILE A 12 0.97 -0.49 0.98
N ALA A 13 0.11 0.37 0.42
CA ALA A 13 -0.72 1.29 1.18
C ALA A 13 -2.13 0.72 1.41
N VAL A 14 -2.81 1.18 2.47
CA VAL A 14 -4.16 0.70 2.83
C VAL A 14 -5.08 1.91 3.00
N ALA A 15 -6.19 1.94 2.26
CA ALA A 15 -7.14 3.06 2.19
C ALA A 15 -8.22 3.01 3.28
N THR A 16 -7.89 2.56 4.50
CA THR A 16 -8.83 2.54 5.64
C THR A 16 -8.87 3.85 6.43
N GLY A 17 -8.02 4.82 6.04
CA GLY A 17 -7.93 6.14 6.67
C GLY A 17 -8.72 7.22 5.92
N ARG A 18 -8.27 8.47 6.07
CA ARG A 18 -8.89 9.66 5.44
C ARG A 18 -8.41 9.93 4.01
N THR A 19 -7.42 9.16 3.53
CA THR A 19 -6.79 9.34 2.22
C THR A 19 -7.36 8.32 1.26
N SER A 20 -7.78 8.76 0.08
CA SER A 20 -8.38 7.86 -0.91
C SER A 20 -7.35 6.92 -1.52
N ALA A 21 -7.80 5.79 -2.08
CA ALA A 21 -6.91 4.88 -2.80
C ALA A 21 -6.22 5.55 -4.01
N GLN A 22 -6.92 6.49 -4.67
CA GLN A 22 -6.38 7.24 -5.79
C GLN A 22 -5.24 8.17 -5.35
N ASP A 23 -5.41 8.86 -4.21
CA ASP A 23 -4.35 9.72 -3.65
C ASP A 23 -3.13 8.89 -3.22
N LEU A 24 -3.35 7.68 -2.69
CA LEU A 24 -2.27 6.77 -2.32
C LEU A 24 -1.47 6.29 -3.55
N HIS A 25 -2.14 6.00 -4.66
CA HIS A 25 -1.45 5.71 -5.92
C HIS A 25 -0.69 6.93 -6.45
N ALA A 26 -1.32 8.11 -6.45
CA ALA A 26 -0.72 9.33 -6.97
C ALA A 26 0.55 9.74 -6.20
N ALA A 27 0.61 9.47 -4.90
CA ALA A 27 1.78 9.76 -4.08
C ALA A 27 2.76 8.57 -3.96
N GLY A 28 2.65 7.56 -4.83
CA GLY A 28 3.72 6.60 -5.11
C GLY A 28 3.60 5.23 -4.45
N ALA A 29 2.41 4.82 -4.01
CA ALA A 29 2.22 3.44 -3.56
C ALA A 29 2.30 2.46 -4.73
N ASP A 30 3.17 1.45 -4.63
CA ASP A 30 3.24 0.36 -5.62
C ASP A 30 1.94 -0.43 -5.68
N MET A 31 1.31 -0.63 -4.52
CA MET A 31 0.03 -1.32 -4.40
C MET A 31 -0.85 -0.65 -3.35
N VAL A 32 -2.16 -0.68 -3.57
CA VAL A 32 -3.16 -0.16 -2.64
C VAL A 32 -4.20 -1.23 -2.36
N LEU A 33 -4.46 -1.47 -1.07
CA LEU A 33 -5.59 -2.28 -0.60
C LEU A 33 -6.69 -1.33 -0.09
N THR A 34 -7.95 -1.63 -0.36
CA THR A 34 -9.08 -0.88 0.23
C THR A 34 -9.17 -1.07 1.73
N ASP A 35 -8.90 -2.28 2.20
CA ASP A 35 -8.96 -2.69 3.59
C ASP A 35 -8.17 -3.99 3.83
N LEU A 36 -8.13 -4.45 5.08
CA LEU A 36 -7.43 -5.66 5.51
C LEU A 36 -8.36 -6.85 5.77
N SER A 37 -9.62 -6.80 5.31
CA SER A 37 -10.59 -7.89 5.55
C SER A 37 -10.17 -9.19 4.88
N THR A 38 -9.37 -9.11 3.81
CA THR A 38 -8.82 -10.28 3.11
C THR A 38 -7.33 -10.43 3.43
N THR A 39 -7.00 -11.00 4.59
CA THR A 39 -5.61 -11.20 5.03
C THR A 39 -4.76 -11.95 4.02
N LYS A 40 -5.34 -12.90 3.27
CA LYS A 40 -4.66 -13.60 2.18
C LYS A 40 -4.10 -12.65 1.13
N ALA A 41 -4.84 -11.60 0.75
CA ALA A 41 -4.37 -10.64 -0.23
C ALA A 41 -3.08 -9.95 0.26
N LEU A 42 -3.04 -9.51 1.53
CA LEU A 42 -1.83 -8.93 2.11
C LEU A 42 -0.64 -9.92 2.10
N VAL A 43 -0.87 -11.17 2.50
CA VAL A 43 0.17 -12.21 2.51
C VAL A 43 0.74 -12.43 1.11
N ASP A 44 -0.13 -12.56 0.10
CA ASP A 44 0.28 -12.73 -1.28
C ASP A 44 1.12 -11.51 -1.74
N LEU A 45 0.74 -10.29 -1.33
CA LEU A 45 1.50 -9.09 -1.69
C LEU A 45 2.89 -9.05 -1.05
N VAL A 46 3.04 -9.39 0.23
CA VAL A 46 4.35 -9.30 0.92
C VAL A 46 5.29 -10.46 0.59
N THR A 47 4.75 -11.59 0.14
CA THR A 47 5.53 -12.80 -0.21
C THR A 47 5.86 -12.90 -1.70
N ALA A 48 5.15 -12.18 -2.56
CA ALA A 48 5.50 -12.04 -3.97
C ALA A 48 6.89 -11.37 -4.10
N ARG A 49 7.88 -12.16 -4.52
CA ARG A 49 9.24 -11.74 -4.84
C ARG A 49 9.35 -11.24 -6.28
#